data_AF-A0A0Q3W272-F1
#
_entry.id   AF-A0A0Q3W272-F1
#
_cell.length_a   1.000
_cell.length_b   1.000
_cell.length_c   1.000
_cell.angle_alpha   90.00
_cell.angle_beta   90.00
_cell.angle_gamma   90.00
#
_symmetry.space_group_name_H-M   'P 1'
#
loop_
_entity.id
_entity.type
_entity.pdbx_description
1 polymer ?
#
loop_
_entity_poly.entity_id
_entity_poly.type
_entity_poly.pdbx_seq_one_letter_code
_entity_poly.pdbx_strand_id
1 'polypeptide(L)'
;KLNLIDEIGKKWPEITNIIDISHYIPSLSIEKLKENILKSKQEINKFDTKINDYKKYVGQVEELQIKIKDLGLEYLEKDTTENCPLCGVKHNNHGDLIKKINERQYTKEEKFLSELDKKRYELIKTLSEYEVQLEDELKKQNIINITIDCYKNIFKSPQHNVNIENIENLYNDIFALLNQKNEFLNHKFNLDNQIKFIEEDGFNHHTITNSKLFITRDKFYNEFQQQNDISEYEDYLLNLLHKYNKLVSLNNSELDKLSRLLIQTETELLKIQNNLSNSITKKHEISQNTRIINDMNNSINQLNNYFQIDNNIDLFIWLNDLQLLQANIEKAINYLNSSRDIEKDMLNLKSLEVEQGEITGNIIACENAIGVLNGLPKHEEFVQSFIKNNLSKIEYLFKSIHSPKEFVSLEFDNTGIIAIREKNGVKAKAHQMSTGQRVSLALSVMFTHFLAAPNAPDFLLLDEPVANMDDLHLLNLLDIIRELALRGTQIIFTTANPDVAGLFRRKFSFFGQQFKKFEFIREDNGLTTIKELVYSPELEDEIIINTI
;
A
#
# COMPACT_ATOMS: atom_id res chain seq x y z
N LYS A 1 -18.63 -22.02 10.29
CA LYS A 1 -19.97 -22.16 10.89
C LYS A 1 -20.66 -20.80 11.08
N LEU A 2 -20.09 -19.85 11.84
CA LEU A 2 -20.66 -18.49 11.97
C LEU A 2 -20.87 -17.78 10.62
N ASN A 3 -19.90 -17.85 9.70
CA ASN A 3 -20.07 -17.29 8.35
C ASN A 3 -21.26 -17.90 7.57
N LEU A 4 -21.55 -19.19 7.75
CA LEU A 4 -22.70 -19.85 7.10
C LEU A 4 -24.02 -19.33 7.70
N ILE A 5 -24.07 -19.13 9.02
CA ILE A 5 -25.23 -18.57 9.71
C ILE A 5 -25.51 -17.13 9.25
N ASP A 6 -24.48 -16.30 9.12
CA ASP A 6 -24.64 -14.93 8.63
C ASP A 6 -25.00 -14.88 7.13
N GLU A 7 -24.56 -15.86 6.34
CA GLU A 7 -24.99 -16.03 4.95
C GLU A 7 -26.48 -16.38 4.84
N ILE A 8 -27.01 -17.23 5.74
CA ILE A 8 -28.46 -17.53 5.82
C ILE A 8 -29.27 -16.25 6.00
N GLY A 9 -28.93 -15.46 7.02
CA GLY A 9 -29.69 -14.25 7.35
C GLY A 9 -29.66 -13.19 6.24
N LYS A 10 -28.62 -13.17 5.40
CA LYS A 10 -28.50 -12.24 4.27
C LYS A 10 -29.25 -12.71 3.03
N LYS A 11 -29.14 -13.99 2.67
CA LYS A 11 -29.69 -14.52 1.41
C LYS A 11 -31.14 -15.01 1.54
N TRP A 12 -31.53 -15.54 2.69
CA TRP A 12 -32.88 -16.09 2.93
C TRP A 12 -33.48 -15.54 4.22
N PRO A 13 -33.77 -14.22 4.28
CA PRO A 13 -34.30 -13.58 5.49
C PRO A 13 -35.69 -14.11 5.89
N GLU A 14 -36.47 -14.61 4.93
CA GLU A 14 -37.80 -15.16 5.21
C GLU A 14 -37.74 -16.40 6.09
N ILE A 15 -36.67 -17.22 5.97
CA ILE A 15 -36.48 -18.44 6.78
C ILE A 15 -36.25 -18.08 8.25
N THR A 16 -35.54 -16.99 8.54
CA THR A 16 -35.21 -16.61 9.91
C THR A 16 -36.41 -16.18 10.77
N ASN A 17 -37.56 -15.91 10.13
CA ASN A 17 -38.79 -15.48 10.80
C ASN A 17 -39.82 -16.60 10.94
N ILE A 18 -39.56 -17.79 10.40
CA ILE A 18 -40.46 -18.93 10.49
C ILE A 18 -40.32 -19.55 11.88
N ILE A 19 -41.44 -19.77 12.56
CA ILE A 19 -41.45 -20.49 13.84
C ILE A 19 -41.73 -21.97 13.59
N ASP A 20 -42.63 -22.25 12.65
CA ASP A 20 -43.10 -23.59 12.34
C ASP A 20 -43.39 -23.71 10.83
N ILE A 21 -42.65 -24.58 10.15
CA ILE A 21 -42.75 -24.78 8.70
C ILE A 21 -44.02 -25.57 8.31
N SER A 22 -44.65 -26.28 9.25
CA SER A 22 -45.83 -27.12 8.99
C SER A 22 -47.02 -26.30 8.47
N HIS A 23 -47.13 -25.03 8.89
CA HIS A 23 -48.16 -24.08 8.45
C HIS A 23 -48.04 -23.71 6.96
N TYR A 24 -46.87 -23.98 6.37
CA TYR A 24 -46.54 -23.65 4.98
C TYR A 24 -46.57 -24.87 4.05
N ILE A 25 -47.08 -26.02 4.53
CA ILE A 25 -47.29 -27.20 3.70
C ILE A 25 -48.58 -27.01 2.87
N PRO A 26 -48.52 -27.06 1.52
CA PRO A 26 -49.69 -26.93 0.67
C PRO A 26 -50.73 -27.98 1.01
N SER A 27 -51.95 -27.52 1.26
CA SER A 27 -53.09 -28.37 1.64
C SER A 27 -53.99 -28.70 0.44
N LEU A 28 -53.89 -27.89 -0.62
CA LEU A 28 -54.74 -27.95 -1.80
C LEU A 28 -53.87 -27.99 -3.05
N SER A 29 -54.29 -28.76 -4.07
CA SER A 29 -53.61 -28.75 -5.36
C SER A 29 -53.82 -27.40 -6.05
N ILE A 30 -52.72 -26.67 -6.28
CA ILE A 30 -52.70 -25.39 -7.00
C ILE A 30 -53.26 -25.55 -8.43
N GLU A 31 -52.98 -26.67 -9.10
CA GLU A 31 -53.53 -26.96 -10.43
C GLU A 31 -55.05 -27.11 -10.38
N LYS A 32 -55.56 -27.83 -9.39
CA LYS A 32 -56.99 -28.02 -9.19
C LYS A 32 -57.71 -26.71 -8.87
N LEU A 33 -57.09 -25.83 -8.08
CA LEU A 33 -57.61 -24.47 -7.81
C LEU A 33 -57.65 -23.62 -9.09
N LYS A 34 -56.58 -23.64 -9.89
CA LYS A 34 -56.54 -22.94 -11.20
C LYS A 34 -57.62 -23.46 -12.15
N GLU A 35 -57.82 -24.78 -12.21
CA GLU A 35 -58.91 -25.38 -12.99
C GLU A 35 -60.30 -24.96 -12.50
N ASN A 36 -60.52 -24.95 -11.18
CA ASN A 36 -61.79 -24.54 -10.60
C ASN A 36 -62.10 -23.06 -10.88
N ILE A 37 -61.10 -22.18 -10.75
CA ILE A 37 -61.22 -20.75 -11.11
C ILE A 37 -61.60 -20.60 -12.58
N LEU A 38 -60.95 -21.35 -13.48
CA LEU A 38 -61.24 -21.31 -14.92
C LEU A 38 -62.68 -21.78 -15.21
N LYS A 39 -63.11 -22.88 -14.59
CA LYS A 39 -64.48 -23.41 -14.72
C LYS A 39 -65.51 -22.40 -14.22
N SER A 40 -65.33 -21.83 -13.03
CA SER A 40 -66.23 -20.81 -12.47
C SER A 40 -66.31 -19.56 -13.35
N LYS A 41 -65.19 -19.07 -13.90
CA LYS A 41 -65.17 -17.95 -14.86
C LYS A 41 -65.96 -18.28 -16.14
N GLN A 42 -65.81 -19.49 -16.66
CA GLN A 42 -66.57 -19.93 -17.83
C GLN A 42 -68.07 -20.04 -17.54
N GLU A 43 -68.48 -20.53 -16.37
CA GLU A 43 -69.88 -20.61 -15.98
C GLU A 43 -70.51 -19.24 -15.75
N ILE A 44 -69.81 -18.32 -15.09
CA ILE A 44 -70.27 -16.93 -14.91
C ILE A 44 -70.54 -16.29 -16.27
N ASN A 45 -69.63 -16.42 -17.25
CA ASN A 45 -69.84 -15.92 -18.61
C ASN A 45 -71.08 -16.55 -19.29
N LYS A 46 -71.34 -17.85 -19.08
CA LYS A 46 -72.56 -18.51 -19.59
C LYS A 46 -73.83 -17.98 -18.92
N PHE A 47 -73.78 -17.63 -17.63
CA PHE A 47 -74.91 -17.02 -16.94
C PHE A 47 -75.11 -15.56 -17.36
N ASP A 48 -74.05 -14.78 -17.58
CA ASP A 48 -74.14 -13.40 -18.06
C ASP A 48 -74.76 -13.31 -19.45
N THR A 49 -74.36 -14.19 -20.36
CA THR A 49 -74.98 -14.31 -21.69
C THR A 49 -76.46 -14.67 -21.59
N LYS A 50 -76.81 -15.70 -20.81
CA LYS A 50 -78.21 -16.09 -20.58
C LYS A 50 -79.05 -14.97 -19.95
N ILE A 51 -78.53 -14.28 -18.94
CA ILE A 51 -79.22 -13.17 -18.26
C ILE A 51 -79.47 -12.03 -19.24
N ASN A 52 -78.47 -11.69 -20.06
CA ASN A 52 -78.62 -10.64 -21.07
C ASN A 52 -79.65 -10.99 -22.14
N ASP A 53 -79.64 -12.23 -22.63
CA ASP A 53 -80.63 -12.69 -23.61
C ASP A 53 -82.04 -12.73 -23.01
N TYR A 54 -82.17 -13.19 -21.77
CA TYR A 54 -83.47 -13.22 -21.07
C TYR A 54 -83.98 -11.81 -20.76
N LYS A 55 -83.11 -10.86 -20.37
CA LYS A 55 -83.48 -9.44 -20.21
C LYS A 55 -84.04 -8.85 -21.49
N LYS A 56 -83.44 -9.15 -22.65
CA LYS A 56 -83.97 -8.71 -23.97
C LYS A 56 -85.35 -9.29 -24.22
N TYR A 57 -85.54 -10.59 -23.97
CA TYR A 57 -86.84 -11.25 -24.12
C TYR A 57 -87.91 -10.66 -23.20
N VAL A 58 -87.60 -10.45 -21.92
CA VAL A 58 -88.53 -9.82 -20.96
C VAL A 58 -88.91 -8.42 -21.40
N GLY A 59 -87.94 -7.60 -21.86
CA GLY A 59 -88.23 -6.28 -22.40
C GLY A 59 -89.19 -6.31 -23.59
N GLN A 60 -89.08 -7.30 -24.50
CA GLN A 60 -90.02 -7.47 -25.61
C GLN A 60 -91.43 -7.87 -25.13
N VAL A 61 -91.52 -8.74 -24.12
CA VAL A 61 -92.81 -9.14 -23.53
C VAL A 61 -93.47 -7.97 -22.81
N GLU A 62 -92.72 -7.17 -22.05
CA GLU A 62 -93.22 -5.95 -21.42
C GLU A 62 -93.76 -4.97 -22.46
N GLU A 63 -93.04 -4.75 -23.58
CA GLU A 63 -93.50 -3.88 -24.67
C GLU A 63 -94.83 -4.37 -25.28
N LEU A 64 -94.97 -5.68 -25.48
CA LEU A 64 -96.23 -6.29 -25.96
C LEU A 64 -97.36 -6.18 -24.94
N GLN A 65 -97.07 -6.39 -23.66
CA GLN A 65 -98.07 -6.24 -22.59
C GLN A 65 -98.57 -4.81 -22.48
N ILE A 66 -97.69 -3.81 -22.62
CA ILE A 66 -98.08 -2.39 -22.65
C ILE A 66 -99.01 -2.14 -23.84
N LYS A 67 -98.64 -2.58 -25.05
CA LYS A 67 -99.50 -2.43 -26.25
C LYS A 67 -100.88 -3.08 -26.07
N ILE A 68 -100.94 -4.28 -25.48
CA ILE A 68 -102.20 -4.99 -25.22
C ILE A 68 -103.03 -4.23 -24.16
N LYS A 69 -102.40 -3.70 -23.11
CA LYS A 69 -103.08 -2.89 -22.09
C LYS A 69 -103.65 -1.61 -22.69
N ASP A 70 -102.88 -0.89 -23.49
CA ASP A 70 -103.32 0.34 -24.16
C ASP A 70 -104.52 0.08 -25.08
N LEU A 71 -104.46 -0.96 -25.91
CA LEU A 71 -105.59 -1.38 -26.75
C LEU A 71 -106.82 -1.81 -25.92
N GLY A 72 -106.61 -2.48 -24.79
CA GLY A 72 -107.67 -2.89 -23.88
C GLY A 72 -108.34 -1.71 -23.18
N LEU A 73 -107.56 -0.67 -22.82
CA LEU A 73 -108.07 0.57 -22.25
C LEU A 73 -108.85 1.39 -23.31
N GLU A 74 -108.32 1.52 -24.53
CA GLU A 74 -109.03 2.17 -25.65
C GLU A 74 -110.38 1.49 -25.97
N TYR A 75 -110.46 0.17 -25.84
CA TYR A 75 -111.72 -0.58 -26.01
C TYR A 75 -112.72 -0.26 -24.88
N LEU A 76 -112.25 -0.24 -23.63
CA LEU A 76 -113.08 0.02 -22.45
C LEU A 76 -113.56 1.47 -22.35
N GLU A 77 -112.90 2.44 -22.99
CA GLU A 77 -113.42 3.80 -23.12
C GLU A 77 -114.72 3.87 -23.95
N LYS A 78 -114.94 2.93 -24.87
CA LYS A 78 -116.10 2.90 -25.78
C LYS A 78 -117.25 2.03 -25.29
N ASP A 79 -117.00 1.11 -24.36
CA ASP A 79 -117.97 0.13 -23.88
C ASP A 79 -117.89 -0.01 -22.35
N THR A 80 -118.94 0.39 -21.63
CA THR A 80 -118.99 0.40 -20.16
C THR A 80 -119.34 -0.98 -19.60
N THR A 81 -118.70 -2.03 -20.10
CA THR A 81 -118.92 -3.39 -19.63
C THR A 81 -118.27 -3.60 -18.27
N GLU A 82 -118.98 -4.35 -17.41
CA GLU A 82 -118.45 -4.86 -16.13
C GLU A 82 -117.61 -6.13 -16.32
N ASN A 83 -117.63 -6.73 -17.52
CA ASN A 83 -116.86 -7.93 -17.85
C ASN A 83 -115.56 -7.56 -18.55
N CYS A 84 -114.46 -8.22 -18.18
CA CYS A 84 -113.19 -8.05 -18.87
C CYS A 84 -113.26 -8.63 -20.29
N PRO A 85 -112.95 -7.85 -21.35
CA PRO A 85 -113.04 -8.32 -22.74
C PRO A 85 -111.99 -9.37 -23.12
N LEU A 86 -110.90 -9.49 -22.34
CA LEU A 86 -109.82 -10.46 -22.60
C LEU A 86 -110.06 -11.82 -21.93
N CYS A 87 -110.61 -11.84 -20.70
CA CYS A 87 -110.76 -13.08 -19.93
C CYS A 87 -112.21 -13.39 -19.51
N GLY A 88 -113.17 -12.52 -19.80
CA GLY A 88 -114.60 -12.72 -19.53
C GLY A 88 -115.01 -12.65 -18.05
N VAL A 89 -114.07 -12.37 -17.14
CA VAL A 89 -114.34 -12.26 -15.70
C VAL A 89 -115.18 -11.03 -15.42
N LYS A 90 -116.21 -11.16 -14.58
CA LYS A 90 -117.08 -10.06 -14.14
C LYS A 90 -116.46 -9.32 -12.96
N HIS A 91 -116.38 -8.00 -13.05
CA HIS A 91 -115.86 -7.10 -12.02
C HIS A 91 -117.01 -6.32 -11.37
N ASN A 92 -116.78 -5.82 -10.15
CA ASN A 92 -117.82 -5.17 -9.35
C ASN A 92 -118.30 -3.84 -9.94
N ASN A 93 -117.43 -3.11 -10.64
CA ASN A 93 -117.74 -1.91 -11.39
C ASN A 93 -116.65 -1.65 -12.45
N HIS A 94 -116.94 -0.82 -13.44
CA HIS A 94 -116.02 -0.49 -14.54
C HIS A 94 -114.70 0.17 -14.05
N GLY A 95 -114.76 0.96 -12.96
CA GLY A 95 -113.56 1.56 -12.35
C GLY A 95 -112.60 0.54 -11.71
N ASP A 96 -113.13 -0.53 -11.12
CA ASP A 96 -112.35 -1.64 -10.56
C ASP A 96 -111.72 -2.51 -11.65
N LEU A 97 -112.36 -2.63 -12.82
CA LEU A 97 -111.79 -3.29 -14.00
C LEU A 97 -110.57 -2.50 -14.52
N ILE A 98 -110.69 -1.18 -14.69
CA ILE A 98 -109.57 -0.32 -15.12
C ILE A 98 -108.43 -0.34 -14.11
N LYS A 99 -108.73 -0.30 -12.79
CA LYS A 99 -107.70 -0.42 -11.74
C LYS A 99 -106.95 -1.74 -11.83
N LYS A 100 -107.63 -2.87 -12.03
CA LYS A 100 -106.99 -4.19 -12.16
C LYS A 100 -106.18 -4.38 -13.44
N ILE A 101 -106.53 -3.70 -14.54
CA ILE A 101 -105.72 -3.69 -15.77
C ILE A 101 -104.42 -2.88 -15.57
N ASN A 102 -104.51 -1.78 -14.83
CA ASN A 102 -103.37 -0.92 -14.49
C ASN A 102 -102.49 -1.45 -13.35
N GLU A 103 -102.97 -2.41 -12.55
CA GLU A 103 -102.15 -3.10 -11.55
C GLU A 103 -100.99 -3.84 -12.23
N ARG A 104 -99.76 -3.49 -11.82
CA ARG A 104 -98.54 -4.15 -12.29
C ARG A 104 -98.40 -5.47 -11.54
N GLN A 105 -98.63 -6.59 -12.22
CA GLN A 105 -98.35 -7.91 -11.67
C GLN A 105 -96.89 -8.27 -11.94
N TYR A 106 -96.16 -8.62 -10.89
CA TYR A 106 -94.83 -9.21 -11.01
C TYR A 106 -94.93 -10.45 -11.91
N THR A 107 -94.22 -10.44 -13.02
CA THR A 107 -94.33 -11.50 -14.02
C THR A 107 -93.52 -12.73 -13.56
N LYS A 108 -93.88 -13.94 -14.02
CA LYS A 108 -93.09 -15.16 -13.72
C LYS A 108 -91.66 -15.02 -14.24
N GLU A 109 -91.50 -14.22 -15.28
CA GLU A 109 -90.29 -13.90 -16.01
C GLU A 109 -89.30 -13.07 -15.16
N GLU A 110 -89.78 -12.08 -14.37
CA GLU A 110 -88.95 -11.32 -13.43
C GLU A 110 -88.43 -12.18 -12.27
N LYS A 111 -89.24 -13.14 -11.78
CA LYS A 111 -88.80 -14.10 -10.74
C LYS A 111 -87.69 -15.01 -11.25
N PHE A 112 -87.82 -15.53 -12.48
CA PHE A 112 -86.79 -16.37 -13.10
C PHE A 112 -85.48 -15.60 -13.32
N LEU A 113 -85.56 -14.33 -13.72
CA LEU A 113 -84.37 -13.47 -13.84
C LEU A 113 -83.65 -13.27 -12.49
N SER A 114 -84.42 -13.04 -11.42
CA SER A 114 -83.87 -12.96 -10.05
C SER A 114 -83.20 -14.25 -9.59
N GLU A 115 -83.73 -15.43 -9.97
CA GLU A 115 -83.09 -16.72 -9.68
C GLU A 115 -81.77 -16.91 -10.43
N LEU A 116 -81.68 -16.46 -11.68
CA LEU A 116 -80.43 -16.47 -12.45
C LEU A 116 -79.39 -15.51 -11.86
N ASP A 117 -79.80 -14.30 -11.47
CA ASP A 117 -78.92 -13.33 -10.80
C ASP A 117 -78.37 -13.87 -9.46
N LYS A 118 -79.19 -14.56 -8.67
CA LYS A 118 -78.75 -15.23 -7.44
C LYS A 118 -77.69 -16.31 -7.70
N LYS A 119 -77.93 -17.18 -8.69
CA LYS A 119 -76.95 -18.21 -9.09
C LYS A 119 -75.63 -17.61 -9.57
N ARG A 120 -75.68 -16.51 -10.32
CA ARG A 120 -74.45 -15.78 -10.73
C ARG A 120 -73.70 -15.25 -9.51
N TYR A 121 -74.40 -14.66 -8.55
CA TYR A 121 -73.78 -14.11 -7.35
C TYR A 121 -73.09 -15.20 -6.50
N GLU A 122 -73.73 -16.36 -6.34
CA GLU A 122 -73.12 -17.51 -5.66
C GLU A 122 -71.84 -18.01 -6.37
N LEU A 123 -71.83 -18.03 -7.71
CA LEU A 123 -70.64 -18.37 -8.49
C LEU A 123 -69.51 -17.33 -8.35
N ILE A 124 -69.83 -16.03 -8.29
CA ILE A 124 -68.83 -14.97 -8.05
C ILE A 124 -68.22 -15.10 -6.65
N LYS A 125 -69.05 -15.40 -5.64
CA LYS A 125 -68.57 -15.62 -4.27
C LYS A 125 -67.62 -16.82 -4.20
N THR A 126 -68.00 -17.96 -4.77
CA THR A 126 -67.13 -19.15 -4.81
C THR A 126 -65.85 -18.92 -5.62
N LEU A 127 -65.91 -18.12 -6.69
CA LEU A 127 -64.70 -17.71 -7.42
C LEU A 127 -63.74 -16.92 -6.54
N SER A 128 -64.24 -15.94 -5.79
CA SER A 128 -63.41 -15.13 -4.88
C SER A 128 -62.76 -15.98 -3.77
N GLU A 129 -63.49 -16.99 -3.27
CA GLU A 129 -62.95 -17.95 -2.29
C GLU A 129 -61.80 -18.77 -2.89
N TYR A 130 -61.94 -19.25 -4.12
CA TYR A 130 -60.86 -19.97 -4.80
C TYR A 130 -59.64 -19.09 -5.11
N GLU A 131 -59.84 -17.82 -5.47
CA GLU A 131 -58.73 -16.89 -5.74
C GLU A 131 -57.93 -16.59 -4.46
N VAL A 132 -58.59 -16.41 -3.31
CA VAL A 132 -57.92 -16.25 -2.00
C VAL A 132 -57.15 -17.52 -1.61
N GLN A 133 -57.76 -18.70 -1.79
CA GLN A 133 -57.10 -19.98 -1.52
C GLN A 133 -55.87 -20.18 -2.40
N LEU A 134 -55.94 -19.79 -3.69
CA LEU A 134 -54.82 -19.89 -4.61
C LEU A 134 -53.65 -19.00 -4.17
N GLU A 135 -53.93 -17.76 -3.74
CA GLU A 135 -52.88 -16.84 -3.29
C GLU A 135 -52.17 -17.36 -2.03
N ASP A 136 -52.93 -17.91 -1.07
CA ASP A 136 -52.39 -18.52 0.14
C ASP A 136 -51.47 -19.72 -0.18
N GLU A 137 -51.94 -20.64 -1.03
CA GLU A 137 -51.17 -21.84 -1.41
C GLU A 137 -49.91 -21.50 -2.23
N LEU A 138 -49.93 -20.43 -3.04
CA LEU A 138 -48.74 -19.93 -3.72
C LEU A 138 -47.69 -19.35 -2.76
N LYS A 139 -48.11 -18.64 -1.71
CA LYS A 139 -47.20 -18.13 -0.66
C LYS A 139 -46.53 -19.29 0.08
N LYS A 140 -47.31 -20.32 0.43
CA LYS A 140 -46.81 -21.56 1.04
C LYS A 140 -45.76 -22.25 0.16
N GLN A 141 -46.07 -22.40 -1.14
CA GLN A 141 -45.15 -23.02 -2.09
C GLN A 141 -43.84 -22.22 -2.25
N ASN A 142 -43.90 -20.89 -2.25
CA ASN A 142 -42.71 -20.05 -2.33
C ASN A 142 -41.76 -20.29 -1.14
N ILE A 143 -42.30 -20.33 0.07
CA ILE A 143 -41.52 -20.56 1.30
C ILE A 143 -40.83 -21.94 1.28
N ILE A 144 -41.52 -22.97 0.77
CA ILE A 144 -40.91 -24.29 0.58
C ILE A 144 -39.73 -24.22 -0.39
N ASN A 145 -39.88 -23.54 -1.53
CA ASN A 145 -38.82 -23.42 -2.52
C ASN A 145 -37.60 -22.70 -1.95
N ILE A 146 -37.81 -21.62 -1.17
CA ILE A 146 -36.76 -20.87 -0.47
C ILE A 146 -36.04 -21.79 0.53
N THR A 147 -36.78 -22.59 1.33
CA THR A 147 -36.18 -23.54 2.28
C THR A 147 -35.32 -24.60 1.59
N ILE A 148 -35.80 -25.15 0.46
CA ILE A 148 -35.04 -26.13 -0.34
C ILE A 148 -33.78 -25.50 -0.93
N ASP A 149 -33.88 -24.28 -1.45
CA ASP A 149 -32.74 -23.56 -2.03
C ASP A 149 -31.67 -23.24 -0.97
N CYS A 150 -32.08 -22.75 0.21
CA CYS A 150 -31.18 -22.53 1.35
C CYS A 150 -30.47 -23.83 1.76
N TYR A 151 -31.21 -24.93 1.91
CA TYR A 151 -30.63 -26.21 2.29
C TYR A 151 -29.59 -26.70 1.27
N LYS A 152 -29.91 -26.64 -0.03
CA LYS A 152 -29.00 -27.07 -1.11
C LYS A 152 -27.71 -26.26 -1.13
N ASN A 153 -27.79 -24.95 -0.96
CA ASN A 153 -26.62 -24.07 -1.02
C ASN A 153 -25.70 -24.24 0.20
N ILE A 154 -26.25 -24.56 1.38
CA ILE A 154 -25.49 -24.62 2.63
C ILE A 154 -24.95 -26.01 2.93
N PHE A 155 -25.75 -27.05 2.69
CA PHE A 155 -25.41 -28.43 3.06
C PHE A 155 -24.88 -29.27 1.89
N LYS A 156 -24.81 -28.72 0.67
CA LYS A 156 -24.23 -29.31 -0.57
C LYS A 156 -24.17 -30.85 -0.58
N SER A 157 -25.27 -31.49 -0.98
CA SER A 157 -25.23 -32.89 -1.44
C SER A 157 -25.49 -32.95 -2.95
N PRO A 158 -24.50 -33.40 -3.79
CA PRO A 158 -24.67 -33.49 -5.25
C PRO A 158 -25.54 -34.65 -5.72
N GLN A 159 -26.10 -35.46 -4.82
CA GLN A 159 -26.87 -36.64 -5.18
C GLN A 159 -28.02 -36.79 -4.22
N HIS A 160 -29.18 -36.30 -4.64
CA HIS A 160 -30.47 -36.98 -4.59
C HIS A 160 -31.54 -35.99 -5.03
N ASN A 161 -32.50 -36.46 -5.83
CA ASN A 161 -33.83 -35.87 -5.85
C ASN A 161 -34.23 -35.76 -4.38
N VAL A 162 -34.16 -34.54 -3.81
CA VAL A 162 -34.59 -34.27 -2.44
C VAL A 162 -36.00 -34.81 -2.39
N ASN A 163 -36.18 -35.92 -1.70
CA ASN A 163 -37.48 -36.55 -1.60
C ASN A 163 -38.32 -35.52 -0.84
N ILE A 164 -39.30 -34.92 -1.53
CA ILE A 164 -40.15 -33.84 -1.01
C ILE A 164 -40.95 -34.31 0.23
N GLU A 165 -40.86 -35.61 0.55
CA GLU A 165 -41.54 -36.27 1.66
C GLU A 165 -41.25 -35.69 3.05
N ASN A 166 -40.19 -34.88 3.29
CA ASN A 166 -40.04 -34.27 4.61
C ASN A 166 -39.32 -32.91 4.67
N ILE A 167 -40.01 -31.86 4.23
CA ILE A 167 -39.57 -30.45 4.35
C ILE A 167 -39.30 -30.06 5.81
N GLU A 168 -40.01 -30.65 6.78
CA GLU A 168 -39.78 -30.40 8.21
C GLU A 168 -38.36 -30.76 8.63
N ASN A 169 -37.81 -31.89 8.14
CA ASN A 169 -36.43 -32.28 8.45
C ASN A 169 -35.40 -31.29 7.91
N LEU A 170 -35.59 -30.82 6.67
CA LEU A 170 -34.69 -29.83 6.05
C LEU A 170 -34.69 -28.52 6.84
N TYR A 171 -35.88 -28.08 7.26
CA TYR A 171 -36.03 -26.88 8.08
C TYR A 171 -35.40 -27.08 9.47
N ASN A 172 -35.62 -28.23 10.11
CA ASN A 172 -35.06 -28.54 11.42
C ASN A 172 -33.53 -28.52 11.43
N ASP A 173 -32.89 -29.02 10.38
CA ASP A 173 -31.42 -28.95 10.22
C ASP A 173 -30.92 -27.50 10.13
N ILE A 174 -31.61 -26.66 9.33
CA ILE A 174 -31.29 -25.22 9.22
C ILE A 174 -31.52 -24.53 10.57
N PHE A 175 -32.63 -24.83 11.23
CA PHE A 175 -33.02 -24.24 12.51
C PHE A 175 -32.06 -24.63 13.64
N ALA A 176 -31.61 -25.88 13.68
CA ALA A 176 -30.59 -26.35 14.62
C ALA A 176 -29.28 -25.57 14.45
N LEU A 177 -28.86 -25.33 13.21
CA LEU A 177 -27.66 -24.54 12.91
C LEU A 177 -27.83 -23.07 13.34
N LEU A 178 -28.99 -22.47 13.11
CA LEU A 178 -29.30 -21.09 13.54
C LEU A 178 -29.30 -20.96 15.08
N ASN A 179 -29.86 -21.92 15.80
CA ASN A 179 -29.90 -21.91 17.27
C ASN A 179 -28.52 -22.05 17.94
N GLN A 180 -27.57 -22.70 17.26
CA GLN A 180 -26.19 -22.83 17.74
C GLN A 180 -25.36 -21.54 17.57
N LYS A 181 -25.91 -20.45 17.02
CA LYS A 181 -25.17 -19.19 16.81
C LYS A 181 -24.50 -18.69 18.09
N ASN A 182 -25.24 -18.64 19.19
CA ASN A 182 -24.73 -18.14 20.48
C ASN A 182 -23.67 -19.06 21.07
N GLU A 183 -23.82 -20.38 20.92
CA GLU A 183 -22.79 -21.34 21.34
C GLU A 183 -21.49 -21.16 20.56
N PHE A 184 -21.57 -20.98 19.23
CA PHE A 184 -20.39 -20.74 18.42
C PHE A 184 -19.72 -19.40 18.75
N LEU A 185 -20.47 -18.35 19.08
CA LEU A 185 -19.92 -17.07 19.53
C LEU A 185 -19.19 -17.22 20.87
N ASN A 186 -19.79 -17.92 21.83
CA ASN A 186 -19.16 -18.20 23.13
C ASN A 186 -17.91 -19.06 22.98
N HIS A 187 -17.95 -20.07 22.11
CA HIS A 187 -16.79 -20.93 21.85
C HIS A 187 -15.65 -20.15 21.19
N LYS A 188 -15.97 -19.28 20.22
CA LYS A 188 -14.99 -18.37 19.60
C LYS A 188 -14.36 -17.46 20.66
N PHE A 189 -15.17 -16.82 21.49
CA PHE A 189 -14.68 -15.94 22.56
C PHE A 189 -13.74 -16.67 23.53
N ASN A 190 -14.07 -17.90 23.92
CA ASN A 190 -13.21 -18.71 24.78
C ASN A 190 -11.88 -19.07 24.10
N LEU A 191 -11.91 -19.45 22.82
CA LEU A 191 -10.69 -19.73 22.06
C LEU A 191 -9.82 -18.48 21.88
N ASP A 192 -10.43 -17.33 21.56
CA ASP A 192 -9.72 -16.06 21.42
C ASP A 192 -9.04 -15.67 22.75
N ASN A 193 -9.70 -15.89 23.89
CA ASN A 193 -9.10 -15.66 25.21
C ASN A 193 -7.97 -16.64 25.52
N GLN A 194 -8.11 -17.92 25.16
CA GLN A 194 -7.03 -18.90 25.34
C GLN A 194 -5.81 -18.56 24.48
N ILE A 195 -6.03 -18.16 23.23
CA ILE A 195 -4.96 -17.71 22.33
C ILE A 195 -4.26 -16.49 22.93
N LYS A 196 -5.03 -15.50 23.39
CA LYS A 196 -4.47 -14.29 23.98
C LYS A 196 -3.63 -14.58 25.23
N PHE A 197 -4.09 -15.49 26.11
CA PHE A 197 -3.33 -15.91 27.28
C PHE A 197 -1.99 -16.56 26.89
N ILE A 198 -2.01 -17.44 25.90
CA ILE A 198 -0.80 -18.11 25.37
C ILE A 198 0.15 -17.10 24.71
N GLU A 199 -0.39 -16.09 24.02
CA GLU A 199 0.40 -15.00 23.42
C GLU A 199 1.03 -14.08 24.47
N GLU A 200 0.32 -13.78 25.57
CA GLU A 200 0.83 -13.04 26.73
C GLU A 200 1.95 -13.80 27.45
N ASP A 201 1.87 -15.13 27.52
CA ASP A 201 2.95 -16.02 28.00
C ASP A 201 4.13 -16.11 27.02
N GLY A 202 4.10 -15.39 25.89
CA GLY A 202 5.20 -15.28 24.94
C GLY A 202 5.21 -16.38 23.86
N PHE A 203 4.18 -17.22 23.77
CA PHE A 203 4.04 -18.25 22.72
C PHE A 203 3.26 -17.73 21.50
N ASN A 204 3.62 -16.55 21.02
CA ASN A 204 3.06 -16.03 19.79
C ASN A 204 3.71 -16.70 18.56
N HIS A 205 3.06 -16.53 17.40
CA HIS A 205 3.53 -17.13 16.15
C HIS A 205 4.97 -16.73 15.79
N HIS A 206 5.37 -15.51 16.15
CA HIS A 206 6.70 -15.01 15.88
C HIS A 206 7.76 -15.69 16.74
N THR A 207 7.57 -15.82 18.04
CA THR A 207 8.49 -16.55 18.92
C THR A 207 8.62 -18.01 18.50
N ILE A 208 7.52 -18.68 18.16
CA ILE A 208 7.56 -20.08 17.68
C ILE A 208 8.36 -20.19 16.38
N THR A 209 8.16 -19.26 15.45
CA THR A 209 8.87 -19.24 14.16
C THR A 209 10.35 -18.94 14.36
N ASN A 210 10.68 -17.96 15.21
CA ASN A 210 12.06 -17.65 15.57
C ASN A 210 12.76 -18.79 16.27
N SER A 211 12.10 -19.51 17.18
CA SER A 211 12.67 -20.70 17.81
C SER A 211 13.02 -21.78 16.78
N LYS A 212 12.17 -22.00 15.77
CA LYS A 212 12.48 -22.90 14.64
C LYS A 212 13.65 -22.39 13.78
N LEU A 213 13.71 -21.09 13.52
CA LEU A 213 14.81 -20.47 12.78
C LEU A 213 16.13 -20.53 13.56
N PHE A 214 16.09 -20.30 14.87
CA PHE A 214 17.24 -20.40 15.76
C PHE A 214 17.82 -21.82 15.73
N ILE A 215 16.97 -22.84 15.87
CA ILE A 215 17.39 -24.25 15.79
C ILE A 215 18.10 -24.57 14.47
N THR A 216 17.67 -23.97 13.35
CA THR A 216 18.22 -24.28 12.02
C THR A 216 19.42 -23.42 11.64
N ARG A 217 19.47 -22.16 12.06
CA ARG A 217 20.44 -21.17 11.57
C ARG A 217 21.54 -20.84 12.56
N ASP A 218 21.33 -21.01 13.86
CA ASP A 218 22.33 -20.64 14.85
C ASP A 218 23.51 -21.61 14.80
N LYS A 219 24.69 -21.08 14.54
CA LYS A 219 25.92 -21.86 14.36
C LYS A 219 26.30 -22.59 15.65
N PHE A 220 26.18 -21.92 16.80
CA PHE A 220 26.59 -22.45 18.09
C PHE A 220 25.61 -23.52 18.58
N TYR A 221 24.31 -23.32 18.33
CA TYR A 221 23.28 -24.32 18.61
C TYR A 221 23.43 -25.57 17.75
N ASN A 222 23.75 -25.41 16.46
CA ASN A 222 24.07 -26.54 15.57
C ASN A 222 25.34 -27.30 16.01
N GLU A 223 26.38 -26.58 16.44
CA GLU A 223 27.60 -27.18 17.00
C GLU A 223 27.31 -27.92 18.31
N PHE A 224 26.46 -27.36 19.18
CA PHE A 224 25.98 -28.02 20.40
C PHE A 224 25.23 -29.32 20.09
N GLN A 225 24.30 -29.31 19.13
CA GLN A 225 23.55 -30.52 18.75
C GLN A 225 24.43 -31.66 18.22
N GLN A 226 25.63 -31.35 17.74
CA GLN A 226 26.60 -32.34 17.26
C GLN A 226 27.53 -32.86 18.36
N GLN A 227 27.50 -32.27 19.57
CA GLN A 227 28.28 -32.70 20.72
C GLN A 227 27.43 -33.56 21.65
N ASN A 228 27.92 -34.76 22.00
CA ASN A 228 27.19 -35.70 22.85
C ASN A 228 27.47 -35.51 24.36
N ASP A 229 28.40 -34.62 24.72
CA ASP A 229 28.97 -34.57 26.08
C ASP A 229 28.34 -33.52 27.00
N ILE A 230 27.51 -32.61 26.48
CA ILE A 230 26.89 -31.52 27.26
C ILE A 230 25.37 -31.60 27.09
N SER A 231 24.63 -31.68 28.19
CA SER A 231 23.18 -31.87 28.20
C SER A 231 22.39 -30.58 27.96
N GLU A 232 22.93 -29.43 28.37
CA GLU A 232 22.24 -28.14 28.28
C GLU A 232 23.02 -27.14 27.42
N TYR A 233 22.30 -26.37 26.61
CA TYR A 233 22.91 -25.39 25.70
C TYR A 233 23.61 -24.25 26.46
N GLU A 234 23.11 -23.89 27.64
CA GLU A 234 23.73 -22.86 28.49
C GLU A 234 25.13 -23.28 28.96
N ASP A 235 25.27 -24.52 29.40
CA ASP A 235 26.56 -25.10 29.81
C ASP A 235 27.56 -25.11 28.64
N TYR A 236 27.09 -25.38 27.41
CA TYR A 236 27.92 -25.30 26.21
C TYR A 236 28.46 -23.88 26.00
N LEU A 237 27.60 -22.86 26.10
CA LEU A 237 28.00 -21.47 25.95
C LEU A 237 28.98 -21.03 27.04
N LEU A 238 28.77 -21.44 28.30
CA LEU A 238 29.69 -21.16 29.40
C LEU A 238 31.07 -21.78 29.17
N ASN A 239 31.12 -23.03 28.72
CA ASN A 239 32.37 -23.69 28.37
C ASN A 239 33.10 -23.00 27.20
N LEU A 240 32.35 -22.59 26.17
CA LEU A 240 32.88 -21.85 25.03
C LEU A 240 33.48 -20.50 25.48
N LEU A 241 32.77 -19.78 26.35
CA LEU A 241 33.22 -18.51 26.93
C LEU A 241 34.50 -18.69 27.75
N HIS A 242 34.55 -19.71 28.62
CA HIS A 242 35.76 -20.03 29.38
C HIS A 242 36.96 -20.35 28.48
N LYS A 243 36.74 -21.10 27.39
CA LYS A 243 37.78 -21.42 26.40
C LYS A 243 38.33 -20.16 25.73
N TYR A 244 37.47 -19.26 25.26
CA TYR A 244 37.90 -18.00 24.64
C TYR A 244 38.61 -17.08 25.63
N ASN A 245 38.11 -16.95 26.86
CA ASN A 245 38.77 -16.15 27.90
C ASN A 245 40.18 -16.69 28.23
N LYS A 246 40.37 -18.01 28.22
CA LYS A 246 41.69 -18.62 28.41
C LYS A 246 42.64 -18.34 27.25
N LEU A 247 42.15 -18.32 26.01
CA LEU A 247 42.95 -17.95 24.83
C LEU A 247 43.39 -16.48 24.90
N VAL A 248 42.49 -15.58 25.29
CA VAL A 248 42.79 -14.16 25.45
C VAL A 248 43.85 -13.94 26.52
N SER A 249 43.74 -14.61 27.68
CA SER A 249 44.74 -14.47 28.75
C SER A 249 46.12 -15.01 28.35
N LEU A 250 46.18 -16.11 27.60
CA LEU A 250 47.41 -16.64 27.01
C LEU A 250 48.07 -15.63 26.07
N ASN A 251 47.32 -15.08 25.10
CA ASN A 251 47.86 -14.11 24.14
C ASN A 251 48.38 -12.84 24.82
N ASN A 252 47.66 -12.31 25.83
CA ASN A 252 48.12 -11.15 26.59
C ASN A 252 49.42 -11.46 27.34
N SER A 253 49.56 -12.66 27.90
CA SER A 253 50.79 -13.07 28.57
C SER A 253 51.99 -13.18 27.62
N GLU A 254 51.78 -13.56 26.35
CA GLU A 254 52.84 -13.59 25.35
C GLU A 254 53.22 -12.17 24.89
N LEU A 255 52.24 -11.28 24.70
CA LEU A 255 52.49 -9.87 24.40
C LEU A 255 53.34 -9.20 25.49
N ASP A 256 53.06 -9.47 26.77
CA ASP A 256 53.86 -8.97 27.89
C ASP A 256 55.29 -9.51 27.93
N LYS A 257 55.51 -10.75 27.48
CA LYS A 257 56.87 -11.31 27.36
C LYS A 257 57.64 -10.63 26.23
N LEU A 258 57.01 -10.46 25.08
CA LEU A 258 57.62 -9.82 23.91
C LEU A 258 57.96 -8.35 24.19
N SER A 259 57.08 -7.61 24.86
CA SER A 259 57.34 -6.21 25.22
C SER A 259 58.54 -6.06 26.16
N ARG A 260 58.67 -6.94 27.17
CA ARG A 260 59.84 -6.97 28.05
C ARG A 260 61.14 -7.29 27.31
N LEU A 261 61.10 -8.23 26.37
CA LEU A 261 62.27 -8.59 25.56
C LEU A 261 62.71 -7.39 24.71
N LEU A 262 61.77 -6.66 24.12
CA LEU A 262 62.02 -5.49 23.28
C LEU A 262 62.71 -4.38 24.09
N ILE A 263 62.18 -4.07 25.29
CA ILE A 263 62.80 -3.10 26.20
C ILE A 263 64.22 -3.53 26.60
N GLN A 264 64.42 -4.82 26.91
CA GLN A 264 65.76 -5.34 27.23
C GLN A 264 66.73 -5.13 26.06
N THR A 265 66.33 -5.50 24.83
CA THR A 265 67.18 -5.33 23.65
C THR A 265 67.52 -3.86 23.36
N GLU A 266 66.57 -2.94 23.52
CA GLU A 266 66.82 -1.51 23.37
C GLU A 266 67.84 -0.99 24.39
N THR A 267 67.71 -1.43 25.66
CA THR A 267 68.67 -1.03 26.70
C THR A 267 70.08 -1.59 26.45
N GLU A 268 70.21 -2.79 25.89
CA GLU A 268 71.52 -3.32 25.51
C GLU A 268 72.14 -2.58 24.33
N LEU A 269 71.35 -2.24 23.31
CA LEU A 269 71.80 -1.43 22.18
C LEU A 269 72.32 -0.06 22.64
N LEU A 270 71.63 0.61 23.54
CA LEU A 270 72.07 1.87 24.14
C LEU A 270 73.41 1.73 24.88
N LYS A 271 73.60 0.64 25.64
CA LYS A 271 74.88 0.36 26.32
C LYS A 271 76.01 0.15 25.31
N ILE A 272 75.76 -0.62 24.25
CA ILE A 272 76.75 -0.87 23.19
C ILE A 272 77.13 0.45 22.50
N GLN A 273 76.14 1.28 22.16
CA GLN A 273 76.34 2.57 21.52
C GLN A 273 77.19 3.51 22.39
N ASN A 274 76.92 3.56 23.70
CA ASN A 274 77.70 4.35 24.66
C ASN A 274 79.13 3.80 24.86
N ASN A 275 79.32 2.49 24.81
CA ASN A 275 80.66 1.89 24.89
C ASN A 275 81.49 2.17 23.63
N LEU A 276 80.86 2.15 22.46
CA LEU A 276 81.48 2.49 21.18
C LEU A 276 81.89 3.97 21.15
N SER A 277 81.01 4.89 21.56
CA SER A 277 81.33 6.32 21.62
C SER A 277 82.50 6.59 22.57
N ASN A 278 82.52 5.97 23.76
CA ASN A 278 83.62 6.09 24.72
C ASN A 278 84.94 5.49 24.22
N SER A 279 84.89 4.42 23.44
CA SER A 279 86.08 3.82 22.84
C SER A 279 86.64 4.68 21.70
N ILE A 280 85.76 5.31 20.93
CA ILE A 280 86.13 6.25 19.86
C ILE A 280 86.79 7.50 20.47
N THR A 281 86.25 8.07 21.54
CA THR A 281 86.87 9.23 22.22
C THR A 281 88.23 8.88 22.82
N LYS A 282 88.37 7.75 23.53
CA LYS A 282 89.68 7.31 24.04
C LYS A 282 90.70 7.07 22.93
N LYS A 283 90.29 6.45 21.82
CA LYS A 283 91.17 6.25 20.65
C LYS A 283 91.57 7.59 20.04
N HIS A 284 90.67 8.55 20.01
CA HIS A 284 90.94 9.90 19.52
C HIS A 284 91.96 10.63 20.40
N GLU A 285 91.81 10.59 21.73
CA GLU A 285 92.76 11.16 22.69
C GLU A 285 94.15 10.53 22.59
N ILE A 286 94.22 9.19 22.53
CA ILE A 286 95.50 8.48 22.36
C ILE A 286 96.14 8.86 21.02
N SER A 287 95.36 8.94 19.93
CA SER A 287 95.87 9.34 18.62
C SER A 287 96.36 10.79 18.58
N GLN A 288 95.70 11.71 19.30
CA GLN A 288 96.14 13.09 19.42
C GLN A 288 97.42 13.20 20.25
N ASN A 289 97.51 12.52 21.39
CA ASN A 289 98.74 12.52 22.19
C ASN A 289 99.92 11.88 21.46
N THR A 290 99.67 10.80 20.70
CA THR A 290 100.70 10.14 19.88
C THR A 290 101.11 11.03 18.71
N ARG A 291 100.17 11.77 18.08
CA ARG A 291 100.49 12.80 17.09
C ARG A 291 101.30 13.93 17.68
N ILE A 292 100.90 14.50 18.82
CA ILE A 292 101.64 15.61 19.45
C ILE A 292 103.06 15.20 19.80
N ILE A 293 103.27 14.01 20.35
CA ILE A 293 104.62 13.51 20.69
C ILE A 293 105.44 13.21 19.42
N ASN A 294 104.82 12.60 18.40
CA ASN A 294 105.50 12.34 17.13
C ASN A 294 105.77 13.61 16.32
N ASP A 295 104.89 14.60 16.37
CA ASP A 295 105.03 15.89 15.73
C ASP A 295 106.05 16.74 16.49
N MET A 296 106.17 16.64 17.81
CA MET A 296 107.26 17.26 18.57
C MET A 296 108.62 16.62 18.22
N ASN A 297 108.71 15.29 18.19
CA ASN A 297 109.93 14.59 17.79
C ASN A 297 110.29 14.85 16.32
N ASN A 298 109.31 14.83 15.41
CA ASN A 298 109.53 15.14 14.01
C ASN A 298 109.83 16.62 13.79
N SER A 299 109.24 17.54 14.54
CA SER A 299 109.54 18.97 14.43
C SER A 299 110.94 19.28 14.94
N ILE A 300 111.39 18.66 16.03
CA ILE A 300 112.78 18.79 16.51
C ILE A 300 113.76 18.16 15.51
N ASN A 301 113.44 16.97 14.97
CA ASN A 301 114.29 16.30 13.99
C ASN A 301 114.29 17.00 12.62
N GLN A 302 113.17 17.57 12.18
CA GLN A 302 113.09 18.35 10.94
C GLN A 302 113.76 19.71 11.11
N LEU A 303 113.66 20.35 12.27
CA LEU A 303 114.38 21.60 12.53
C LEU A 303 115.89 21.40 12.42
N ASN A 304 116.41 20.28 12.93
CA ASN A 304 117.82 19.89 12.76
C ASN A 304 118.22 19.57 11.31
N ASN A 305 117.26 19.28 10.41
CA ASN A 305 117.55 19.02 9.00
C ASN A 305 117.68 20.29 8.16
N TYR A 306 117.08 21.42 8.59
CA TYR A 306 117.06 22.67 7.83
C TYR A 306 117.80 23.82 8.50
N PHE A 307 117.96 23.78 9.83
CA PHE A 307 118.66 24.78 10.62
C PHE A 307 119.65 24.08 11.56
N GLN A 308 120.89 24.55 11.60
CA GLN A 308 121.84 24.08 12.61
C GLN A 308 121.50 24.76 13.94
N ILE A 309 120.64 24.11 14.73
CA ILE A 309 120.27 24.59 16.05
C ILE A 309 121.31 24.04 17.03
N ASP A 310 122.18 24.92 17.52
CA ASP A 310 123.18 24.57 18.52
C ASP A 310 122.50 24.33 19.89
N ASN A 311 123.04 23.41 20.70
CA ASN A 311 122.42 22.97 21.96
C ASN A 311 122.32 24.09 23.02
N ASN A 312 122.94 25.25 22.77
CA ASN A 312 122.96 26.41 23.65
C ASN A 312 122.10 27.59 23.15
N ILE A 313 121.35 27.45 22.05
CA ILE A 313 120.48 28.52 21.54
C ILE A 313 119.21 28.62 22.40
N ASP A 314 118.87 29.85 22.81
CA ASP A 314 117.58 30.13 23.46
C ASP A 314 116.45 30.07 22.42
N LEU A 315 115.73 28.95 22.44
CA LEU A 315 114.62 28.65 21.54
C LEU A 315 113.51 29.72 21.60
N PHE A 316 113.40 30.51 22.69
CA PHE A 316 112.36 31.52 22.83
C PHE A 316 112.55 32.72 21.89
N ILE A 317 113.79 33.12 21.60
CA ILE A 317 114.08 34.24 20.70
C ILE A 317 113.87 33.82 19.24
N TRP A 318 114.33 32.61 18.89
CA TRP A 318 114.12 32.04 17.56
C TRP A 318 112.63 31.82 17.23
N LEU A 319 111.83 31.45 18.24
CA LEU A 319 110.39 31.30 18.12
C LEU A 319 109.70 32.63 17.75
N ASN A 320 110.19 33.76 18.28
CA ASN A 320 109.59 35.08 18.07
C ASN A 320 109.70 35.56 16.61
N ASP A 321 110.85 35.32 15.98
CA ASP A 321 111.06 35.66 14.56
C ASP A 321 110.20 34.79 13.64
N LEU A 322 110.03 33.51 14.01
CA LEU A 322 109.19 32.57 13.28
C LEU A 322 107.70 32.89 13.44
N GLN A 323 107.28 33.35 14.62
CA GLN A 323 105.92 33.83 14.88
C GLN A 323 105.56 35.07 14.03
N LEU A 324 106.51 35.97 13.79
CA LEU A 324 106.32 37.14 12.93
C LEU A 324 106.09 36.73 11.46
N LEU A 325 106.78 35.69 11.00
CA LEU A 325 106.55 35.09 9.69
C LEU A 325 105.18 34.39 9.62
N GLN A 326 104.82 33.65 10.67
CA GLN A 326 103.56 32.92 10.78
C GLN A 326 102.35 33.86 10.77
N ALA A 327 102.44 35.01 11.44
CA ALA A 327 101.39 36.04 11.43
C ALA A 327 101.12 36.62 10.02
N ASN A 328 102.13 36.69 9.17
CA ASN A 328 101.97 37.12 7.78
C ASN A 328 101.35 36.03 6.90
N ILE A 329 101.64 34.76 7.19
CA ILE A 329 101.02 33.60 6.52
C ILE A 329 99.56 33.43 6.93
N GLU A 330 99.21 33.65 8.21
CA GLU A 330 97.82 33.65 8.68
C GLU A 330 96.95 34.71 8.00
N LYS A 331 97.51 35.91 7.76
CA LYS A 331 96.83 36.94 6.97
C LYS A 331 96.55 36.46 5.54
N ALA A 332 97.45 35.71 4.92
CA ALA A 332 97.24 35.15 3.59
C ALA A 332 96.23 33.98 3.58
N ILE A 333 96.20 33.15 4.64
CA ILE A 333 95.24 32.05 4.81
C ILE A 333 93.82 32.58 5.05
N ASN A 334 93.66 33.66 5.81
CA ASN A 334 92.35 34.30 6.01
C ASN A 334 91.76 34.81 4.69
N TYR A 335 92.57 35.35 3.78
CA TYR A 335 92.12 35.72 2.43
C TYR A 335 91.65 34.51 1.59
N LEU A 336 92.23 33.32 1.80
CA LEU A 336 91.85 32.10 1.09
C LEU A 336 90.60 31.42 1.69
N ASN A 337 90.43 31.45 3.01
CA ASN A 337 89.27 30.87 3.68
C ASN A 337 87.97 31.63 3.36
N SER A 338 88.02 32.96 3.24
CA SER A 338 86.88 33.77 2.79
C SER A 338 86.38 33.38 1.39
N SER A 339 87.25 32.85 0.52
CA SER A 339 86.87 32.35 -0.81
C SER A 339 86.11 31.02 -0.76
N ARG A 340 86.31 30.21 0.29
CA ARG A 340 85.72 28.87 0.45
C ARG A 340 84.33 28.92 1.10
N ASP A 341 84.10 29.91 1.96
CA ASP A 341 82.76 30.17 2.52
C ASP A 341 81.80 30.71 1.44
N ILE A 342 82.29 31.54 0.51
CA ILE A 342 81.52 31.99 -0.66
C ILE A 342 81.10 30.82 -1.57
N GLU A 343 81.96 29.80 -1.74
CA GLU A 343 81.59 28.59 -2.50
C GLU A 343 80.49 27.77 -1.81
N LYS A 344 80.51 27.66 -0.48
CA LYS A 344 79.44 26.99 0.28
C LYS A 344 78.13 27.75 0.19
N ASP A 345 78.17 29.06 0.31
CA ASP A 345 76.97 29.90 0.21
C ASP A 345 76.37 29.87 -1.20
N MET A 346 77.21 29.81 -2.26
CA MET A 346 76.74 29.59 -3.64
C MET A 346 76.06 28.22 -3.83
N LEU A 347 76.56 27.16 -3.19
CA LEU A 347 75.94 25.84 -3.26
C LEU A 347 74.58 25.82 -2.54
N ASN A 348 74.48 26.47 -1.37
CA ASN A 348 73.22 26.61 -0.65
C ASN A 348 72.19 27.48 -1.41
N LEU A 349 72.66 28.55 -2.06
CA LEU A 349 71.82 29.36 -2.95
C LEU A 349 71.23 28.53 -4.08
N LYS A 350 72.03 27.70 -4.75
CA LYS A 350 71.55 26.80 -5.80
C LYS A 350 70.51 25.80 -5.31
N SER A 351 70.67 25.22 -4.12
CA SER A 351 69.64 24.31 -3.58
C SER A 351 68.34 25.02 -3.24
N LEU A 352 68.42 26.25 -2.70
CA LEU A 352 67.24 27.04 -2.38
C LEU A 352 66.51 27.54 -3.64
N GLU A 353 67.24 27.84 -4.72
CA GLU A 353 66.65 28.19 -6.03
C GLU A 353 65.85 27.02 -6.61
N VAL A 354 66.32 25.78 -6.45
CA VAL A 354 65.59 24.57 -6.88
C VAL A 354 64.31 24.40 -6.07
N GLU A 355 64.39 24.49 -4.75
CA GLU A 355 63.24 24.37 -3.84
C GLU A 355 62.20 25.48 -4.11
N GLN A 356 62.66 26.72 -4.34
CA GLN A 356 61.80 27.83 -4.75
C GLN A 356 61.08 27.52 -6.07
N GLY A 357 61.77 26.92 -7.05
CA GLY A 357 61.17 26.49 -8.32
C GLY A 357 60.06 25.46 -8.14
N GLU A 358 60.27 24.44 -7.30
CA GLU A 358 59.26 23.41 -7.00
C GLU A 358 58.04 23.98 -6.29
N ILE A 359 58.24 24.82 -5.27
CA ILE A 359 57.15 25.49 -4.55
C ILE A 359 56.37 26.40 -5.50
N THR A 360 57.06 27.15 -6.36
CA THR A 360 56.41 28.03 -7.35
C THR A 360 55.58 27.21 -8.35
N GLY A 361 56.09 26.06 -8.81
CA GLY A 361 55.34 25.13 -9.65
C GLY A 361 54.06 24.61 -8.99
N ASN A 362 54.14 24.26 -7.71
CA ASN A 362 52.98 23.83 -6.92
C ASN A 362 51.96 24.96 -6.72
N ILE A 363 52.42 26.20 -6.47
CA ILE A 363 51.55 27.37 -6.38
C ILE A 363 50.79 27.57 -7.69
N ILE A 364 51.48 27.53 -8.84
CA ILE A 364 50.83 27.67 -10.15
C ILE A 364 49.80 26.57 -10.39
N ALA A 365 50.09 25.32 -10.00
CA ALA A 365 49.13 24.22 -10.12
C ALA A 365 47.88 24.44 -9.24
N CYS A 366 48.08 24.89 -8.00
CA CYS A 366 46.98 25.24 -7.09
C CYS A 366 46.18 26.45 -7.58
N GLU A 367 46.83 27.48 -8.12
CA GLU A 367 46.18 28.65 -8.72
C GLU A 367 45.34 28.26 -9.93
N ASN A 368 45.85 27.36 -10.79
CA ASN A 368 45.07 26.81 -11.90
C ASN A 368 43.85 26.02 -11.41
N ALA A 369 44.02 25.19 -10.37
CA ALA A 369 42.90 24.44 -9.79
C ALA A 369 41.84 25.38 -9.17
N ILE A 370 42.28 26.40 -8.42
CA ILE A 370 41.40 27.43 -7.86
C ILE A 370 40.72 28.22 -8.98
N GLY A 371 41.44 28.55 -10.06
CA GLY A 371 40.89 29.22 -11.23
C GLY A 371 39.77 28.41 -11.89
N VAL A 372 39.98 27.10 -12.07
CA VAL A 372 38.94 26.19 -12.58
C VAL A 372 37.76 26.13 -11.63
N LEU A 373 37.98 25.94 -10.32
CA LEU A 373 36.92 25.87 -9.32
C LEU A 373 36.10 27.16 -9.23
N ASN A 374 36.76 28.32 -9.28
CA ASN A 374 36.10 29.62 -9.29
C ASN A 374 35.38 29.91 -10.62
N GLY A 375 35.83 29.29 -11.72
CA GLY A 375 35.19 29.36 -13.03
C GLY A 375 33.98 28.42 -13.19
N LEU A 376 33.76 27.50 -12.25
CA LEU A 376 32.56 26.67 -12.25
C LEU A 376 31.33 27.56 -11.96
N PRO A 377 30.24 27.40 -12.73
CA PRO A 377 29.03 28.16 -12.48
C PRO A 377 28.51 27.88 -11.07
N LYS A 378 28.03 28.93 -10.41
CA LYS A 378 27.42 28.76 -9.09
C LYS A 378 26.22 27.83 -9.21
N HIS A 379 25.92 27.07 -8.16
CA HIS A 379 24.77 26.17 -8.13
C HIS A 379 23.47 26.88 -8.54
N GLU A 380 23.27 28.11 -8.08
CA GLU A 380 22.12 28.95 -8.43
C GLU A 380 22.04 29.25 -9.93
N GLU A 381 23.15 29.56 -10.58
CA GLU A 381 23.20 29.81 -12.03
C GLU A 381 22.91 28.55 -12.84
N PHE A 382 23.39 27.40 -12.37
CA PHE A 382 23.07 26.10 -12.98
C PHE A 382 21.56 25.80 -12.87
N VAL A 383 20.97 25.99 -11.69
CA VAL A 383 19.52 25.78 -11.48
C VAL A 383 18.69 26.76 -12.31
N GLN A 384 19.06 28.05 -12.32
CA GLN A 384 18.36 29.07 -13.10
C GLN A 384 18.43 28.78 -14.61
N SER A 385 19.61 28.43 -15.12
CA SER A 385 19.78 28.08 -16.54
C SER A 385 19.03 26.80 -16.90
N PHE A 386 19.02 25.79 -16.02
CA PHE A 386 18.23 24.57 -16.19
C PHE A 386 16.74 24.86 -16.29
N ILE A 387 16.17 25.62 -15.35
CA ILE A 387 14.75 25.97 -15.34
C ILE A 387 14.41 26.78 -16.59
N LYS A 388 15.22 27.78 -16.94
CA LYS A 388 14.99 28.62 -18.12
C LYS A 388 15.02 27.81 -19.42
N ASN A 389 15.97 26.90 -19.57
CA ASN A 389 16.11 26.06 -20.77
C ASN A 389 14.99 25.01 -20.89
N ASN A 390 14.39 24.61 -19.77
CA ASN A 390 13.36 23.57 -19.74
C ASN A 390 11.97 24.08 -19.34
N LEU A 391 11.76 25.40 -19.32
CA LEU A 391 10.53 26.02 -18.81
C LEU A 391 9.27 25.52 -19.53
N SER A 392 9.36 25.32 -20.85
CA SER A 392 8.25 24.78 -21.66
C SER A 392 7.87 23.35 -21.28
N LYS A 393 8.85 22.50 -20.95
CA LYS A 393 8.61 21.12 -20.49
C LYS A 393 8.04 21.11 -19.08
N ILE A 394 8.57 21.97 -18.21
CA ILE A 394 8.06 22.15 -16.84
C ILE A 394 6.61 22.61 -16.89
N GLU A 395 6.27 23.58 -17.75
CA GLU A 395 4.91 24.07 -17.95
C GLU A 395 3.98 22.96 -18.44
N TYR A 396 4.42 22.15 -19.41
CA TYR A 396 3.64 21.03 -19.93
C TYR A 396 3.32 20.03 -18.83
N LEU A 397 4.32 19.58 -18.05
CA LEU A 397 4.11 18.64 -16.96
C LEU A 397 3.26 19.24 -15.85
N PHE A 398 3.47 20.52 -15.52
CA PHE A 398 2.70 21.22 -14.51
C PHE A 398 1.22 21.29 -14.87
N LYS A 399 0.90 21.66 -16.11
CA LYS A 399 -0.48 21.66 -16.63
C LYS A 399 -1.08 20.26 -16.73
N SER A 400 -0.25 19.24 -16.89
CA SER A 400 -0.69 17.85 -16.97
C SER A 400 -1.05 17.30 -15.59
N ILE A 401 -0.27 17.63 -14.55
CA ILE A 401 -0.54 17.22 -13.16
C ILE A 401 -1.69 18.06 -12.56
N HIS A 402 -1.70 19.37 -12.83
CA HIS A 402 -2.59 20.31 -12.17
C HIS A 402 -3.99 20.36 -12.82
N SER A 403 -5.03 20.03 -12.04
CA SER A 403 -6.44 20.22 -12.41
C SER A 403 -7.24 20.73 -11.20
N PRO A 404 -8.17 21.71 -11.35
CA PRO A 404 -8.56 22.39 -12.59
C PRO A 404 -7.44 23.28 -13.14
N LYS A 405 -7.46 23.56 -14.44
CA LYS A 405 -6.40 24.32 -15.15
C LYS A 405 -6.44 25.82 -14.80
N GLU A 406 -6.17 26.18 -13.54
CA GLU A 406 -6.20 27.58 -13.07
C GLU A 406 -5.08 28.43 -13.70
N PHE A 407 -3.99 27.82 -14.16
CA PHE A 407 -2.80 28.52 -14.66
C PHE A 407 -2.63 28.38 -16.18
N VAL A 408 -2.37 29.50 -16.85
CA VAL A 408 -2.22 29.59 -18.32
C VAL A 408 -0.79 29.41 -18.76
N SER A 409 0.19 29.90 -18.00
CA SER A 409 1.61 29.80 -18.34
C SER A 409 2.50 29.90 -17.11
N LEU A 410 3.73 29.41 -17.25
CA LEU A 410 4.81 29.62 -16.29
C LEU A 410 5.82 30.61 -16.87
N GLU A 411 6.19 31.59 -16.07
CA GLU A 411 7.31 32.49 -16.31
C GLU A 411 8.42 32.20 -15.31
N PHE A 412 9.64 32.60 -15.66
CA PHE A 412 10.79 32.55 -14.76
C PHE A 412 11.42 33.92 -14.64
N ASP A 413 11.54 34.43 -13.42
CA ASP A 413 12.20 35.70 -13.12
C ASP A 413 13.34 35.52 -12.11
N ASN A 414 13.98 36.61 -11.72
CA ASN A 414 15.11 36.61 -10.78
C ASN A 414 14.74 36.12 -9.37
N THR A 415 13.45 35.96 -9.08
CA THR A 415 12.92 35.48 -7.79
C THR A 415 12.35 34.06 -7.87
N GLY A 416 12.35 33.43 -9.06
CA GLY A 416 11.95 32.05 -9.27
C GLY A 416 10.83 31.87 -10.29
N ILE A 417 10.11 30.75 -10.18
CA ILE A 417 8.99 30.42 -11.08
C ILE A 417 7.73 31.21 -10.66
N ILE A 418 7.09 31.84 -11.64
CA ILE A 418 5.83 32.58 -11.51
C ILE A 418 4.76 31.87 -12.36
N ALA A 419 3.62 31.57 -11.77
CA ALA A 419 2.46 31.03 -12.48
C ALA A 419 1.43 32.14 -12.76
N ILE A 420 0.88 32.19 -13.98
CA ILE A 420 -0.14 33.19 -14.38
C ILE A 420 -1.52 32.55 -14.32
N ARG A 421 -2.43 33.12 -13.52
CA ARG A 421 -3.82 32.61 -13.36
C ARG A 421 -4.73 33.03 -14.53
N GLU A 422 -5.56 32.10 -15.00
CA GLU A 422 -6.48 32.27 -16.15
C GLU A 422 -7.56 33.33 -15.91
N LYS A 423 -8.20 33.30 -14.74
CA LYS A 423 -9.37 34.16 -14.47
C LYS A 423 -9.05 35.66 -14.48
N ASN A 424 -7.85 36.05 -14.02
CA ASN A 424 -7.54 37.46 -13.71
C ASN A 424 -6.16 37.92 -14.25
N GLY A 425 -5.36 37.05 -14.88
CA GLY A 425 -3.98 37.37 -15.30
C GLY A 425 -3.01 37.63 -14.13
N VAL A 426 -3.43 37.35 -12.89
CA VAL A 426 -2.64 37.64 -11.68
C VAL A 426 -1.46 36.67 -11.61
N LYS A 427 -0.27 37.25 -11.41
CA LYS A 427 0.98 36.52 -11.18
C LYS A 427 0.99 35.96 -9.75
N ALA A 428 1.18 34.65 -9.63
CA ALA A 428 1.30 33.94 -8.37
C ALA A 428 2.69 33.31 -8.26
N LYS A 429 3.41 33.63 -7.19
CA LYS A 429 4.66 32.94 -6.83
C LYS A 429 4.35 31.63 -6.12
N ALA A 430 5.32 30.72 -6.07
CA ALA A 430 5.16 29.41 -5.43
C ALA A 430 4.56 29.51 -4.00
N HIS A 431 5.01 30.44 -3.16
CA HIS A 431 4.47 30.61 -1.79
C HIS A 431 3.01 31.11 -1.72
N GLN A 432 2.48 31.66 -2.81
CA GLN A 432 1.10 32.15 -2.94
C GLN A 432 0.16 31.10 -3.55
N MET A 433 0.68 29.92 -3.90
CA MET A 433 -0.07 28.78 -4.41
C MET A 433 -0.53 27.89 -3.26
N SER A 434 -1.61 27.14 -3.46
CA SER A 434 -2.07 26.14 -2.48
C SER A 434 -1.02 25.03 -2.30
N THR A 435 -1.13 24.24 -1.22
CA THR A 435 -0.17 23.16 -0.95
C THR A 435 -0.09 22.16 -2.10
N GLY A 436 -1.22 21.68 -2.63
CA GLY A 436 -1.25 20.75 -3.78
C GLY A 436 -0.70 21.36 -5.08
N GLN A 437 -0.91 22.66 -5.30
CA GLN A 437 -0.34 23.39 -6.43
C GLN A 437 1.19 23.49 -6.35
N ARG A 438 1.73 23.77 -5.16
CA ARG A 438 3.18 23.80 -4.93
C ARG A 438 3.82 22.43 -5.17
N VAL A 439 3.18 21.36 -4.67
CA VAL A 439 3.65 19.98 -4.88
C VAL A 439 3.65 19.62 -6.37
N SER A 440 2.58 19.96 -7.09
CA SER A 440 2.48 19.72 -8.54
C SER A 440 3.61 20.43 -9.31
N LEU A 441 3.92 21.67 -8.94
CA LEU A 441 5.02 22.44 -9.54
C LEU A 441 6.38 21.79 -9.24
N ALA A 442 6.62 21.41 -7.98
CA ALA A 442 7.85 20.75 -7.58
C ALA A 442 8.08 19.43 -8.32
N LEU A 443 7.05 18.58 -8.40
CA LEU A 443 7.09 17.32 -9.15
C LEU A 443 7.38 17.54 -10.64
N SER A 444 6.80 18.58 -11.24
CA SER A 444 7.03 18.92 -12.65
C SER A 444 8.49 19.29 -12.92
N VAL A 445 9.10 20.08 -12.03
CA VAL A 445 10.53 20.41 -12.09
C VAL A 445 11.38 19.16 -11.94
N MET A 446 11.08 18.31 -10.95
CA MET A 446 11.81 17.07 -10.67
C MET A 446 11.74 16.07 -11.84
N PHE A 447 10.55 15.83 -12.41
CA PHE A 447 10.41 14.96 -13.58
C PHE A 447 11.12 15.53 -14.81
N THR A 448 11.05 16.84 -15.01
CA THR A 448 11.80 17.46 -16.11
C THR A 448 13.31 17.28 -15.92
N HIS A 449 13.79 17.38 -14.68
CA HIS A 449 15.19 17.16 -14.36
C HIS A 449 15.61 15.71 -14.64
N PHE A 450 14.82 14.75 -14.16
CA PHE A 450 15.02 13.32 -14.43
C PHE A 450 15.07 13.04 -15.94
N LEU A 451 14.10 13.54 -16.71
CA LEU A 451 14.01 13.32 -18.16
C LEU A 451 15.09 14.05 -18.97
N ALA A 452 15.68 15.12 -18.43
CA ALA A 452 16.75 15.88 -19.09
C ALA A 452 18.14 15.34 -18.77
N ALA A 453 18.29 14.45 -17.79
CA ALA A 453 19.56 13.91 -17.34
C ALA A 453 19.91 12.64 -18.15
N PRO A 454 20.89 12.69 -19.07
CA PRO A 454 21.18 11.57 -19.98
C PRO A 454 21.75 10.34 -19.28
N ASN A 455 22.36 10.52 -18.10
CA ASN A 455 22.94 9.45 -17.29
C ASN A 455 22.08 9.12 -16.06
N ALA A 456 20.82 9.56 -16.05
CA ALA A 456 19.92 9.19 -14.96
C ALA A 456 19.66 7.67 -14.99
N PRO A 457 19.56 7.01 -13.83
CA PRO A 457 19.12 5.62 -13.78
C PRO A 457 17.70 5.47 -14.35
N ASP A 458 17.43 4.37 -15.05
CA ASP A 458 16.10 4.04 -15.59
C ASP A 458 15.11 3.56 -14.49
N PHE A 459 15.20 4.12 -13.29
CA PHE A 459 14.25 3.88 -12.22
C PHE A 459 13.96 5.15 -11.42
N LEU A 460 12.78 5.19 -10.82
CA LEU A 460 12.30 6.29 -10.02
C LEU A 460 11.69 5.73 -8.73
N LEU A 461 12.19 6.21 -7.59
CA LEU A 461 11.63 5.96 -6.27
C LEU A 461 10.87 7.19 -5.80
N LEU A 462 9.59 7.01 -5.50
CA LEU A 462 8.71 8.06 -4.98
C LEU A 462 8.24 7.65 -3.59
N ASP A 463 8.75 8.35 -2.57
CA ASP A 463 8.37 8.11 -1.18
C ASP A 463 7.23 9.06 -0.76
N GLU A 464 6.01 8.52 -0.60
CA GLU A 464 4.81 9.30 -0.21
C GLU A 464 4.61 10.62 -0.99
N PRO A 465 4.70 10.64 -2.34
CA PRO A 465 4.71 11.91 -3.09
C PRO A 465 3.35 12.64 -3.06
N VAL A 466 2.30 12.02 -2.52
CA VAL A 466 0.90 12.47 -2.60
C VAL A 466 0.27 12.81 -1.25
N ALA A 467 1.06 12.84 -0.16
CA ALA A 467 0.56 13.11 1.20
C ALA A 467 -0.22 14.44 1.37
N ASN A 468 -0.15 15.35 0.39
CA ASN A 468 -0.89 16.63 0.36
C ASN A 468 -1.51 16.94 -1.02
N MET A 469 -1.80 15.93 -1.84
CA MET A 469 -2.42 16.09 -3.16
C MET A 469 -3.87 15.62 -3.13
N ASP A 470 -4.78 16.41 -3.70
CA ASP A 470 -6.18 16.01 -3.89
C ASP A 470 -6.30 14.88 -4.93
N ASP A 471 -7.37 14.08 -4.87
CA ASP A 471 -7.59 12.89 -5.72
C ASP A 471 -7.39 13.15 -7.21
N LEU A 472 -7.82 14.32 -7.69
CA LEU A 472 -7.69 14.70 -9.10
C LEU A 472 -6.23 14.93 -9.51
N HIS A 473 -5.42 15.55 -8.65
CA HIS A 473 -3.99 15.74 -8.89
C HIS A 473 -3.22 14.42 -8.83
N LEU A 474 -3.62 13.53 -7.92
CA LEU A 474 -3.09 12.18 -7.83
C LEU A 474 -3.35 11.40 -9.13
N LEU A 475 -4.58 11.38 -9.63
CA LEU A 475 -4.93 10.65 -10.86
C LEU A 475 -4.09 11.10 -12.07
N ASN A 476 -3.89 12.41 -12.21
CA ASN A 476 -3.06 12.97 -13.28
C ASN A 476 -1.57 12.58 -13.12
N LEU A 477 -1.07 12.57 -11.88
CA LEU A 477 0.28 12.11 -11.58
C LEU A 477 0.46 10.63 -11.95
N LEU A 478 -0.53 9.78 -11.64
CA LEU A 478 -0.51 8.36 -12.02
C LEU A 478 -0.42 8.19 -13.54
N ASP A 479 -1.13 9.01 -14.32
CA ASP A 479 -1.11 8.91 -15.77
C ASP A 479 0.27 9.27 -16.35
N ILE A 480 0.98 10.25 -15.78
CA ILE A 480 2.36 10.61 -16.18
C ILE A 480 3.33 9.49 -15.80
N ILE A 481 3.26 8.99 -14.57
CA ILE A 481 4.12 7.91 -14.09
C ILE A 481 3.88 6.63 -14.92
N ARG A 482 2.64 6.38 -15.33
CA ARG A 482 2.27 5.28 -16.22
C ARG A 482 2.93 5.44 -17.60
N GLU A 483 2.94 6.64 -18.17
CA GLU A 483 3.68 6.87 -19.43
C GLU A 483 5.18 6.62 -19.28
N LEU A 484 5.79 7.02 -18.16
CA LEU A 484 7.20 6.74 -17.90
C LEU A 484 7.46 5.23 -17.76
N ALA A 485 6.60 4.51 -17.05
CA ALA A 485 6.67 3.06 -16.92
C ALA A 485 6.57 2.36 -18.28
N LEU A 486 5.66 2.80 -19.15
CA LEU A 486 5.51 2.28 -20.51
C LEU A 486 6.75 2.51 -21.39
N ARG A 487 7.54 3.55 -21.11
CA ARG A 487 8.81 3.84 -21.80
C ARG A 487 9.98 3.03 -21.26
N GLY A 488 9.76 2.21 -20.23
CA GLY A 488 10.77 1.32 -19.64
C GLY A 488 11.36 1.80 -18.32
N THR A 489 10.91 2.93 -17.76
CA THR A 489 11.38 3.39 -16.44
C THR A 489 10.75 2.57 -15.33
N GLN A 490 11.55 1.94 -14.47
CA GLN A 490 11.04 1.22 -13.30
C GLN A 490 10.53 2.21 -12.25
N ILE A 491 9.26 2.10 -11.86
CA ILE A 491 8.67 2.96 -10.84
C ILE A 491 8.50 2.19 -9.53
N ILE A 492 9.03 2.73 -8.44
CA ILE A 492 8.81 2.27 -7.08
C ILE A 492 8.07 3.39 -6.34
N PHE A 493 6.92 3.07 -5.78
CA PHE A 493 6.04 4.04 -5.11
C PHE A 493 5.66 3.50 -3.73
N THR A 494 5.83 4.32 -2.70
CA THR A 494 5.38 3.99 -1.34
C THR A 494 4.16 4.83 -0.98
N THR A 495 3.20 4.22 -0.28
CA THR A 495 2.11 4.95 0.36
C THR A 495 1.51 4.20 1.54
N ALA A 496 1.13 4.96 2.56
CA ALA A 496 0.38 4.56 3.73
C ALA A 496 -1.13 4.71 3.51
N ASN A 497 -1.56 5.36 2.43
CA ASN A 497 -2.97 5.50 2.09
C ASN A 497 -3.44 4.29 1.23
N PRO A 498 -4.35 3.45 1.76
CA PRO A 498 -4.84 2.26 1.04
C PRO A 498 -5.65 2.61 -0.23
N ASP A 499 -6.29 3.78 -0.27
CA ASP A 499 -7.06 4.24 -1.44
C ASP A 499 -6.11 4.57 -2.61
N VAL A 500 -5.00 5.25 -2.31
CA VAL A 500 -3.92 5.54 -3.27
C VAL A 500 -3.34 4.23 -3.81
N ALA A 501 -3.06 3.27 -2.92
CA ALA A 501 -2.57 1.95 -3.33
C ALA A 501 -3.59 1.20 -4.22
N GLY A 502 -4.89 1.34 -3.92
CA GLY A 502 -5.98 0.81 -4.75
C GLY A 502 -6.03 1.44 -6.14
N LEU A 503 -5.83 2.76 -6.25
CA LEU A 503 -5.77 3.46 -7.53
C LEU A 503 -4.56 3.02 -8.37
N PHE A 504 -3.39 2.84 -7.75
CA PHE A 504 -2.22 2.26 -8.42
C PHE A 504 -2.51 0.87 -8.98
N ARG A 505 -3.11 -0.02 -8.17
CA ARG A 505 -3.52 -1.34 -8.64
C ARG A 505 -4.42 -1.24 -9.87
N ARG A 506 -5.45 -0.39 -9.83
CA ARG A 506 -6.39 -0.22 -10.97
C ARG A 506 -5.71 0.30 -12.24
N LYS A 507 -4.79 1.25 -12.12
CA LYS A 507 -4.13 1.90 -13.26
C LYS A 507 -2.97 1.10 -13.84
N PHE A 508 -2.33 0.23 -13.05
CA PHE A 508 -1.10 -0.49 -13.42
C PHE A 508 -1.27 -2.01 -13.46
N SER A 509 -2.44 -2.57 -13.14
CA SER A 509 -2.70 -4.03 -13.20
C SER A 509 -2.46 -4.64 -14.59
N PHE A 510 -2.56 -3.86 -15.66
CA PHE A 510 -2.31 -4.31 -17.03
C PHE A 510 -0.85 -4.77 -17.26
N PHE A 511 0.09 -4.39 -16.40
CA PHE A 511 1.46 -4.91 -16.43
C PHE A 511 1.58 -6.37 -15.94
N GLY A 512 0.49 -6.96 -15.42
CA GLY A 512 0.43 -8.36 -15.01
C GLY A 512 1.53 -8.70 -13.98
N GLN A 513 2.36 -9.68 -14.30
CA GLN A 513 3.45 -10.14 -13.43
C GLN A 513 4.57 -9.10 -13.19
N GLN A 514 4.66 -8.06 -14.02
CA GLN A 514 5.63 -6.97 -13.84
C GLN A 514 5.17 -5.97 -12.77
N PHE A 515 3.88 -5.90 -12.47
CA PHE A 515 3.36 -5.10 -11.36
C PHE A 515 3.45 -5.91 -10.07
N LYS A 516 4.19 -5.36 -9.09
CA LYS A 516 4.35 -5.97 -7.76
C LYS A 516 3.88 -5.00 -6.69
N LYS A 517 3.04 -5.49 -5.77
CA LYS A 517 2.67 -4.74 -4.57
C LYS A 517 3.29 -5.41 -3.35
N PHE A 518 3.94 -4.62 -2.52
CA PHE A 518 4.48 -5.05 -1.24
C PHE A 518 3.72 -4.33 -0.13
N GLU A 519 3.10 -5.08 0.77
CA GLU A 519 2.41 -4.54 1.93
C GLU A 519 3.28 -4.74 3.17
N PHE A 520 3.59 -3.64 3.86
CA PHE A 520 4.38 -3.63 5.07
C PHE A 520 3.43 -3.65 6.25
N ILE A 521 3.29 -4.80 6.90
CA ILE A 521 2.40 -4.98 8.04
C ILE A 521 3.23 -4.98 9.29
N ARG A 522 2.94 -4.03 10.19
CA ARG A 522 3.52 -4.03 11.52
C ARG A 522 2.65 -4.90 12.42
N GLU A 523 3.20 -6.01 12.87
CA GLU A 523 2.53 -6.90 13.82
C GLU A 523 2.62 -6.32 15.24
N ASP A 524 1.69 -6.69 16.11
CA ASP A 524 1.60 -6.17 17.50
C ASP A 524 2.84 -6.48 18.35
N ASN A 525 3.65 -7.46 17.92
CA ASN A 525 4.95 -7.83 18.48
C ASN A 525 6.10 -6.86 18.08
N GLY A 526 5.82 -5.83 17.29
CA GLY A 526 6.79 -4.82 16.83
C GLY A 526 7.57 -5.19 15.57
N LEU A 527 7.36 -6.39 15.00
CA LEU A 527 8.02 -6.81 13.77
C LEU A 527 7.25 -6.37 12.53
N THR A 528 7.98 -6.17 11.44
CA THR A 528 7.42 -5.77 10.16
C THR A 528 7.49 -6.95 9.20
N THR A 529 6.35 -7.50 8.81
CA THR A 529 6.25 -8.49 7.74
C THR A 529 5.98 -7.79 6.42
N ILE A 530 6.72 -8.19 5.37
CA ILE A 530 6.53 -7.70 4.01
C ILE A 530 5.79 -8.80 3.24
N LYS A 531 4.56 -8.52 2.80
CA LYS A 531 3.77 -9.43 1.99
C LYS A 531 3.81 -8.99 0.53
N GLU A 532 4.29 -9.85 -0.36
CA GLU A 532 4.16 -9.66 -1.81
C GLU A 532 2.75 -10.09 -2.23
N LEU A 533 2.02 -9.19 -2.88
CA LEU A 533 0.70 -9.42 -3.44
C LEU A 533 0.84 -9.47 -4.96
N VAL A 534 0.49 -10.61 -5.54
CA VAL A 534 0.47 -10.83 -6.99
C VAL A 534 -0.96 -10.67 -7.48
N TYR A 535 -1.14 -9.88 -8.52
CA TYR A 535 -2.45 -9.60 -9.11
C TYR A 535 -2.58 -10.26 -10.47
N SER A 536 -3.75 -10.85 -10.72
CA SER A 536 -4.12 -11.44 -12.01
C SER A 536 -5.39 -10.74 -12.50
N PRO A 537 -5.30 -9.86 -13.52
CA PRO A 537 -6.45 -9.07 -13.98
C PRO A 537 -7.69 -9.89 -14.36
N GLU A 538 -7.50 -11.16 -14.73
CA GLU A 538 -8.54 -12.08 -15.19
C GLU A 538 -9.30 -12.81 -14.06
N LEU A 539 -8.82 -12.72 -12.81
CA LEU A 539 -9.33 -13.46 -11.65
C LEU A 539 -9.88 -12.55 -10.54
N GLU A 540 -10.04 -11.26 -10.82
CA GLU A 540 -10.50 -10.28 -9.84
C GLU A 540 -12.01 -10.03 -9.95
N ASP A 541 -12.70 -10.07 -8.81
CA ASP A 541 -14.12 -9.72 -8.72
C ASP A 541 -14.34 -8.24 -9.11
N GLU A 542 -15.44 -7.96 -9.83
CA GLU A 542 -15.90 -6.60 -10.08
C GLU A 542 -16.19 -5.90 -8.75
N ILE A 543 -15.46 -4.82 -8.46
CA ILE A 543 -15.73 -3.99 -7.30
C ILE A 543 -16.89 -3.06 -7.66
N ILE A 544 -18.07 -3.34 -7.08
CA ILE A 544 -19.23 -2.45 -7.13
C ILE A 544 -18.83 -1.12 -6.50
N ILE A 545 -18.64 -0.10 -7.33
CA ILE A 545 -18.47 1.27 -6.86
C ILE A 545 -19.84 1.69 -6.35
N ASN A 546 -20.00 1.77 -5.02
CA ASN A 546 -21.10 2.54 -4.45
C ASN A 546 -20.86 3.99 -4.87
N THR A 547 -21.59 4.43 -5.90
CA THR A 547 -21.74 5.84 -6.25
C THR A 547 -22.21 6.57 -5.00
N ILE A 548 -21.36 7.48 -4.51
CA ILE A 548 -21.74 8.53 -3.56
C ILE A 548 -22.56 9.58 -4.29
#